data_AF-T1BV78-F1
#
_entry.id   AF-T1BV78-F1
#
_cell.length_a   1.000
_cell.length_b   1.000
_cell.length_c   1.000
_cell.angle_alpha   90.00
_cell.angle_beta   90.00
_cell.angle_gamma   90.00
#
_symmetry.space_group_name_H-M   'P 1'
#
loop_
_entity.id
_entity.type
_entity.pdbx_description
1 polymer ?
#
loop_
_entity_poly.entity_id
_entity_poly.type
_entity_poly.pdbx_seq_one_letter_code
_entity_poly.pdbx_strand_id
1 'polypeptide(L)'
;FVAGPATGTADPSYDYTTFPEVVRAGQNAYMEAGVQDPRTELAMAEVHDCFTPTELVIYEDLGFAERGQGWKEALAGTFDLDGELPVNPTGDSRPSGIP
;
A
#
# COMPACT_ATOMS: atom_id res chain seq x y z
N PHE A 1 -0.52 -9.69 -16.87
CA PHE A 1 0.29 -10.49 -15.93
C PHE A 1 1.43 -9.62 -15.44
N VAL A 2 1.44 -9.26 -14.16
CA VAL A 2 2.50 -8.49 -13.52
C VAL A 2 3.19 -9.45 -12.56
N ALA A 3 4.49 -9.67 -12.74
CA ALA A 3 5.30 -10.54 -11.90
C ALA A 3 6.64 -9.86 -11.67
N GLY A 4 7.19 -10.03 -10.48
CA GLY A 4 8.42 -9.35 -10.11
C GLY A 4 9.62 -9.82 -10.90
N PRO A 5 10.54 -8.92 -11.27
CA PRO A 5 11.65 -9.25 -12.15
C PRO A 5 12.70 -10.13 -11.46
N ALA A 6 12.60 -10.36 -10.14
CA ALA A 6 13.58 -11.07 -9.32
C ALA A 6 15.02 -10.52 -9.49
N THR A 7 15.17 -9.31 -10.03
CA THR A 7 16.44 -8.66 -10.33
C THR A 7 17.13 -8.08 -9.10
N GLY A 8 16.47 -8.08 -7.94
CA GLY A 8 17.04 -7.59 -6.69
C GLY A 8 18.29 -8.32 -6.21
N THR A 9 18.71 -9.44 -6.84
CA THR A 9 20.02 -10.07 -6.56
C THR A 9 21.09 -9.74 -7.62
N ALA A 10 20.70 -9.19 -8.77
CA ALA A 10 21.54 -8.99 -9.95
C ALA A 10 21.77 -7.51 -10.29
N ASP A 11 20.89 -6.60 -9.85
CA ASP A 11 20.95 -5.17 -10.15
C ASP A 11 21.25 -4.36 -8.88
N PRO A 12 22.44 -3.74 -8.78
CA PRO A 12 22.82 -2.90 -7.63
C PRO A 12 22.08 -1.56 -7.58
N SER A 13 21.34 -1.18 -8.63
CA SER A 13 20.48 0.00 -8.65
C SER A 13 19.03 -0.31 -8.27
N TYR A 14 18.73 -1.57 -7.92
CA TYR A 14 17.39 -1.98 -7.52
C TYR A 14 16.96 -1.29 -6.23
N ASP A 15 15.89 -0.50 -6.34
CA ASP A 15 15.31 0.21 -5.22
C ASP A 15 14.40 -0.74 -4.42
N TYR A 16 14.86 -1.15 -3.23
CA TYR A 16 14.07 -2.00 -2.32
C TYR A 16 12.97 -1.24 -1.56
N THR A 17 12.81 0.07 -1.81
CA THR A 17 11.80 0.91 -1.15
C THR A 17 10.48 1.00 -1.93
N THR A 18 10.34 0.24 -3.01
CA THR A 18 9.09 0.11 -3.78
C THR A 18 8.96 -1.28 -4.37
N PHE A 19 7.72 -1.75 -4.49
CA PHE A 19 7.37 -2.93 -5.26
C PHE A 19 6.73 -2.49 -6.58
N PRO A 20 7.50 -2.41 -7.69
CA PRO A 20 6.97 -1.95 -8.97
C PRO A 20 5.83 -2.84 -9.49
N GLU A 21 5.74 -4.08 -9.02
CA GLU A 21 4.65 -5.01 -9.29
C GLU A 21 3.35 -4.56 -8.63
N VAL A 22 3.42 -4.12 -7.37
CA VAL A 22 2.27 -3.64 -6.60
C VAL A 22 1.76 -2.35 -7.23
N VAL A 23 2.65 -1.43 -7.56
CA VAL A 23 2.30 -0.19 -8.29
C VAL A 23 1.55 -0.51 -9.58
N ARG A 24 2.11 -1.42 -10.39
CA ARG A 24 1.53 -1.74 -11.70
C ARG A 24 0.26 -2.57 -11.60
N ALA A 25 0.14 -3.44 -10.61
CA ALA A 25 -1.08 -4.18 -10.33
C ALA A 25 -2.20 -3.24 -9.87
N GLY A 26 -1.91 -2.32 -8.95
CA GLY A 26 -2.84 -1.30 -8.47
C GLY A 26 -3.33 -0.40 -9.60
N GLN A 27 -2.41 0.14 -10.41
CA GLN A 27 -2.76 0.97 -11.57
C GLN A 27 -3.68 0.26 -12.57
N ASN A 28 -3.42 -1.03 -12.86
CA ASN A 28 -4.30 -1.79 -13.73
C ASN A 28 -5.68 -2.00 -13.10
N ALA A 29 -5.74 -2.33 -11.81
CA ALA A 29 -6.99 -2.52 -11.10
C ALA A 29 -7.83 -1.24 -11.05
N TYR A 30 -7.20 -0.08 -10.78
CA TYR A 30 -7.88 1.21 -10.80
C TYR A 30 -8.38 1.58 -12.19
N MET A 31 -7.58 1.31 -13.23
CA MET A 31 -7.98 1.53 -14.62
C MET A 31 -9.18 0.66 -15.02
N GLU A 32 -9.19 -0.61 -14.63
CA GLU A 32 -10.32 -1.53 -14.89
C GLU A 32 -11.58 -1.12 -14.11
N ALA A 33 -11.42 -0.60 -12.89
CA ALA A 33 -12.52 -0.13 -12.04
C ALA A 33 -12.99 1.31 -12.35
N GLY A 34 -12.24 2.05 -13.18
CA GLY A 34 -12.51 3.47 -13.49
C GLY A 34 -12.19 4.43 -12.34
N VAL A 35 -11.39 4.00 -11.37
CA VAL A 35 -10.96 4.76 -10.18
C VAL A 35 -9.84 5.72 -10.57
N GLN A 36 -9.97 7.00 -10.25
CA GLN A 36 -8.94 8.02 -10.54
C GLN A 36 -8.16 8.41 -9.29
N ASP A 37 -8.84 8.49 -8.15
CA ASP A 37 -8.27 8.75 -6.84
C ASP A 37 -8.62 7.62 -5.88
N PRO A 38 -7.75 6.60 -5.74
CA PRO A 38 -8.03 5.47 -4.88
C PRO A 38 -8.15 5.86 -3.40
N ARG A 39 -7.61 7.01 -2.98
CA ARG A 39 -7.73 7.47 -1.59
C ARG A 39 -9.15 7.89 -1.23
N THR A 40 -9.88 8.48 -2.17
CA THR A 40 -11.23 9.03 -1.91
C THR A 40 -12.35 8.17 -2.51
N GLU A 41 -12.03 7.33 -3.49
CA GLU A 41 -13.02 6.50 -4.20
C GLU A 41 -13.11 5.07 -3.64
N LEU A 42 -12.16 4.62 -2.83
CA LEU A 42 -12.21 3.32 -2.16
C LEU A 42 -12.88 3.45 -0.78
N ALA A 43 -13.82 2.56 -0.48
CA ALA A 43 -14.49 2.52 0.82
C ALA A 43 -13.67 1.81 1.90
N MET A 44 -12.75 0.93 1.51
CA MET A 44 -11.82 0.21 2.37
C MET A 44 -10.72 -0.44 1.50
N ALA A 45 -9.58 -0.77 2.10
CA ALA A 45 -8.54 -1.56 1.45
C ALA A 45 -8.08 -2.72 2.35
N GLU A 46 -7.73 -3.85 1.72
CA GLU A 46 -7.08 -4.98 2.38
C GLU A 46 -5.72 -5.17 1.71
N VAL A 47 -4.64 -5.00 2.47
CA VAL A 47 -3.27 -5.00 1.96
C VAL A 47 -2.44 -6.10 2.63
N HIS A 48 -1.47 -6.64 1.89
CA HIS A 48 -0.63 -7.72 2.39
C HIS A 48 0.48 -7.19 3.31
N ASP A 49 0.24 -7.14 4.60
CA ASP A 49 1.06 -6.47 5.62
C ASP A 49 1.94 -7.44 6.44
N CYS A 50 2.60 -8.39 5.77
CA CYS A 50 3.40 -9.41 6.46
C CYS A 50 4.55 -8.86 7.32
N PHE A 51 4.94 -7.58 7.16
CA PHE A 51 5.81 -6.84 8.08
C PHE A 51 5.43 -5.35 8.11
N THR A 52 5.48 -4.71 9.29
CA THR A 52 5.14 -3.27 9.50
C THR A 52 5.83 -2.28 8.55
N PRO A 53 7.12 -2.39 8.20
CA PRO A 53 7.73 -1.47 7.25
C PRO A 53 7.21 -1.66 5.81
N THR A 54 6.77 -2.86 5.45
CA THR A 54 6.20 -3.17 4.13
C THR A 54 4.86 -2.50 3.94
N GLU A 55 4.08 -2.38 5.01
CA GLU A 55 2.76 -1.74 5.02
C GLU A 55 2.83 -0.26 4.57
N LEU A 56 3.80 0.49 5.07
CA LEU A 56 4.03 1.89 4.67
C LEU A 56 4.38 2.01 3.19
N VAL A 57 5.23 1.10 2.69
CA VAL A 57 5.60 1.06 1.27
C VAL A 57 4.39 0.73 0.40
N ILE A 58 3.51 -0.17 0.87
CA ILE A 58 2.29 -0.54 0.14
C ILE A 58 1.28 0.61 0.08
N TYR A 59 1.11 1.39 1.15
CA TYR A 59 0.24 2.59 1.10
C TYR A 59 0.71 3.60 0.04
N GLU A 60 2.02 3.76 -0.09
CA GLU A 60 2.64 4.65 -1.08
C GLU A 60 2.57 4.06 -2.50
N ASP A 61 2.76 2.75 -2.64
CA ASP A 61 2.70 2.06 -3.93
C ASP A 61 1.28 1.96 -4.49
N LEU A 62 0.27 1.85 -3.63
CA LEU A 62 -1.16 1.87 -3.99
C LEU A 62 -1.70 3.30 -4.15
N GLY A 63 -0.93 4.32 -3.81
CA GLY A 63 -1.31 5.72 -3.97
C GLY A 63 -2.27 6.25 -2.89
N PHE A 64 -2.33 5.60 -1.72
CA PHE A 64 -3.09 6.09 -0.57
C PHE A 64 -2.37 7.24 0.15
N ALA A 65 -1.05 7.28 0.04
CA ALA A 65 -0.19 8.33 0.58
C ALA A 65 0.89 8.72 -0.42
N GLU A 66 1.40 9.95 -0.31
CA GLU A 66 2.57 10.37 -1.07
C GLU A 66 3.82 9.58 -0.66
N ARG A 67 4.75 9.37 -1.60
CA ARG A 67 6.02 8.66 -1.36
C ARG A 67 6.80 9.28 -0.18
N GLY A 68 7.19 8.45 0.77
CA GLY A 68 7.85 8.84 2.03
C GLY A 68 6.93 9.53 3.06
N GLN A 69 5.62 9.60 2.83
CA GLN A 69 4.64 10.20 3.74
C GLN A 69 3.68 9.17 4.36
N GLY A 70 3.76 7.88 4.00
CA GLY A 70 2.85 6.86 4.53
C GLY A 70 2.83 6.80 6.06
N TRP A 71 3.97 7.05 6.70
CA TRP A 71 4.10 7.07 8.16
C TRP A 71 3.35 8.23 8.82
N LYS A 72 3.24 9.39 8.16
CA LYS A 72 2.50 10.54 8.71
C LYS A 72 1.00 10.30 8.68
N GLU A 73 0.51 9.74 7.57
CA GLU A 73 -0.89 9.37 7.39
C GLU A 73 -1.30 8.27 8.36
N ALA A 74 -0.42 7.28 8.58
CA ALA A 74 -0.64 6.26 9.60
C ALA A 74 -0.72 6.85 11.02
N LEU A 75 0.21 7.74 11.40
CA LEU A 75 0.15 8.43 12.70
C LEU A 75 -1.01 9.41 12.84
N ALA A 76 -1.54 9.92 11.73
CA ALA A 76 -2.72 10.78 11.71
C ALA A 76 -4.03 9.99 11.87
N GLY A 77 -3.98 8.66 11.86
CA GLY A 77 -5.14 7.78 11.94
C GLY A 77 -5.94 7.69 10.63
N THR A 78 -5.35 8.11 9.50
CA THR A 78 -6.01 8.06 8.18
C THR A 78 -6.46 6.64 7.81
N PHE A 79 -5.70 5.64 8.23
CA PHE A 79 -5.94 4.22 7.92
C PHE A 79 -6.66 3.43 9.02
N ASP A 80 -7.03 4.11 10.12
CA ASP A 80 -7.78 3.49 11.21
C ASP A 80 -9.19 3.09 10.76
N LEU A 81 -9.86 2.25 11.55
CA LEU A 81 -11.22 1.77 11.25
C LEU A 81 -12.23 2.91 11.02
N ASP A 82 -12.07 4.02 11.74
CA ASP A 82 -12.90 5.23 11.64
C ASP A 82 -12.23 6.35 10.81
N GLY A 83 -11.10 6.05 10.17
CA GLY A 83 -10.31 6.97 9.35
C GLY A 83 -10.91 7.25 7.97
N GLU A 84 -10.21 8.03 7.15
CA GLU A 84 -10.64 8.37 5.79
C GLU A 84 -10.64 7.15 4.86
N LEU A 85 -9.68 6.26 5.02
CA LEU A 85 -9.56 5.03 4.25
C LEU A 85 -9.21 3.87 5.18
N PRO A 86 -10.21 3.15 5.72
CA PRO A 86 -9.95 2.02 6.60
C PRO A 86 -9.14 0.93 5.88
N VAL A 87 -7.97 0.59 6.44
CA VAL A 87 -7.12 -0.49 5.93
C VAL A 87 -7.13 -1.68 6.89
N ASN A 88 -7.27 -2.89 6.33
CA ASN A 88 -7.38 -4.16 7.06
C ASN A 88 -8.50 -4.20 8.13
N PRO A 89 -9.71 -3.65 7.88
CA PRO A 89 -10.78 -3.59 8.88
C PRO A 89 -11.31 -4.98 9.27
N THR A 90 -11.07 -6.02 8.47
CA THR A 90 -11.53 -7.39 8.75
C THR A 90 -10.61 -8.17 9.68
N GLY A 91 -9.44 -7.61 10.02
CA GLY A 91 -8.46 -8.22 10.91
C GLY A 91 -7.49 -9.12 10.15
N ASP A 92 -6.35 -8.56 9.77
CA ASP A 92 -5.14 -9.35 9.55
C ASP A 92 -4.69 -10.01 10.89
N SER A 93 -3.97 -11.11 10.74
CA SER A 93 -3.26 -11.89 11.75
C SER A 93 -2.25 -11.14 12.63
N ARG A 94 -1.99 -9.83 12.41
CA ARG A 94 -1.36 -8.96 13.42
C ARG A 94 -2.41 -8.21 14.23
N PRO A 95 -2.30 -8.18 15.57
CA PRO A 95 -3.10 -7.24 16.35
C PRO A 95 -2.71 -5.83 15.91
N SER A 96 -3.71 -5.00 15.61
CA SER A 96 -3.53 -3.57 15.36
C SER A 96 -2.57 -3.00 16.41
N GLY A 97 -1.41 -2.57 15.94
CA GLY A 97 -0.27 -2.29 16.78
C GLY A 97 0.54 -1.15 16.20
N ILE A 98 -0.10 0.02 16.09
CA ILE A 98 0.62 1.28 16.23
C ILE A 98 0.58 1.64 17.72
N PRO A 99 1.67 1.48 18.48
CA PRO A 99 2.05 2.47 19.47
C PRO A 99 2.80 3.64 18.82
#